data_AF-A0A1W2AYX7-F1
#
_entry.id   AF-A0A1W2AYX7-F1
#
_cell.length_a   1.000
_cell.length_b   1.000
_cell.length_c   1.000
_cell.angle_alpha   90.00
_cell.angle_beta   90.00
_cell.angle_gamma   90.00
#
_symmetry.space_group_name_H-M   'P 1'
#
loop_
_entity.id
_entity.type
_entity.pdbx_description
1 polymer ?
#
loop_
_entity_poly.entity_id
_entity_poly.type
_entity_poly.pdbx_seq_one_letter_code
_entity_poly.pdbx_strand_id
1 'polypeptide(L)' 'MPSSKLLPLVLSDNKRQVLDGWSRRRTTAQGLAVRARIVLACAEGASNTEVAQQLRLSRTTVST' A
#
# COMPACT_ATOMS: atom_id res chain seq x y z
N MET A 1 19.32 11.83 -0.86
CA MET A 1 18.20 10.91 -0.54
C MET A 1 17.18 11.08 -1.63
N PRO A 2 16.89 10.11 -2.51
CA PRO A 2 15.86 10.30 -3.51
C PRO A 2 14.54 10.35 -2.74
N SER A 3 14.01 11.55 -2.59
CA SER A 3 12.62 11.78 -2.28
C SER A 3 11.85 11.17 -3.43
N SER A 4 11.48 9.90 -3.30
CA SER A 4 10.56 9.22 -4.21
C SER A 4 9.24 9.97 -4.12
N LYS A 5 9.12 11.03 -4.94
CA LYS A 5 7.83 11.53 -5.38
C LYS A 5 7.20 10.33 -6.05
N LEU A 6 6.38 9.60 -5.31
CA LEU A 6 5.51 8.61 -5.90
C LEU A 6 4.68 9.38 -6.92
N LEU A 7 4.93 9.12 -8.20
CA LEU A 7 3.99 9.51 -9.24
C LEU A 7 2.60 9.01 -8.78
N PRO A 8 1.53 9.80 -8.99
CA PRO A 8 0.20 9.41 -8.57
C PRO A 8 -0.05 7.98 -9.03
N LEU A 9 -0.18 7.05 -8.08
CA LEU A 9 -0.32 5.65 -8.41
C LEU A 9 -1.74 5.44 -8.92
N VAL A 10 -1.96 5.69 -10.20
CA VAL A 10 -3.26 5.49 -10.85
C VAL A 10 -3.48 3.98 -10.99
N LEU A 11 -4.18 3.39 -10.03
CA LEU A 11 -4.66 2.02 -10.12
C LEU A 11 -5.96 1.99 -10.95
N SER A 12 -5.97 1.19 -12.02
CA SER A 12 -7.21 0.79 -12.69
C SER A 12 -8.09 -0.02 -11.74
N ASP A 13 -9.41 0.01 -11.94
CA ASP A 13 -10.38 -0.65 -11.04
C ASP A 13 -10.13 -2.16 -10.88
N ASN A 14 -9.73 -2.84 -11.96
CA ASN A 14 -9.36 -4.25 -11.90
C ASN A 14 -8.18 -4.51 -10.92
N LYS A 15 -7.16 -3.64 -10.94
CA LYS A 15 -6.01 -3.75 -10.03
C LYS A 15 -6.41 -3.43 -8.59
N ARG A 16 -7.30 -2.45 -8.38
CA ARG A 16 -7.86 -2.16 -7.05
C ARG A 16 -8.61 -3.36 -6.49
N GLN A 17 -9.45 -4.00 -7.30
CA GLN A 17 -10.25 -5.14 -6.87
C GLN A 17 -9.38 -6.35 -6.48
N VAL A 18 -8.29 -6.61 -7.23
CA VAL A 18 -7.31 -7.65 -6.89
C VAL A 18 -6.63 -7.35 -5.55
N LEU A 19 -6.16 -6.11 -5.36
CA LEU A 19 -5.52 -5.68 -4.12
C LEU A 19 -6.48 -5.72 -2.93
N ASP A 20 -7.75 -5.34 -3.12
CA ASP A 20 -8.78 -5.43 -2.09
C ASP A 20 -9.06 -6.90 -1.71
N GLY A 21 -9.10 -7.79 -2.71
CA GLY A 21 -9.19 -9.24 -2.47
C GLY A 21 -8.04 -9.78 -1.61
N TRP A 22 -6.81 -9.30 -1.86
CA TRP A 22 -5.65 -9.65 -1.04
C TRP A 22 -5.68 -9.02 0.36
N SER A 23 -6.20 -7.79 0.48
CA SER A 23 -6.33 -7.07 1.76
C SER A 23 -7.27 -7.78 2.75
N ARG A 24 -8.30 -8.47 2.22
CA ARG A 24 -9.36 -9.16 2.97
C ARG A 24 -9.00 -10.60 3.36
N ARG A 25 -8.08 -11.25 2.64
CA ARG A 25 -7.74 -12.67 2.87
C ARG A 25 -6.79 -12.81 4.08
N ARG A 26 -7.31 -13.27 5.22
CA ARG A 26 -6.61 -13.27 6.52
C ARG A 26 -5.60 -14.41 6.74
N THR A 27 -5.63 -15.52 6.01
CA THR A 27 -5.05 -16.78 6.51
C THR A 27 -3.76 -17.26 5.86
N THR A 28 -3.40 -16.85 4.64
CA THR A 28 -2.27 -17.50 3.92
C THR A 28 -1.16 -16.54 3.45
N ALA A 29 -1.36 -15.23 3.51
CA ALA A 29 -0.35 -14.28 3.04
C ALA A 29 -0.44 -12.91 3.74
N GLN A 30 -0.16 -12.87 5.06
CA GLN A 30 -0.16 -11.63 5.84
C GLN A 30 0.73 -10.53 5.21
N GLY A 31 1.90 -10.90 4.68
CA GLY A 31 2.78 -9.97 3.97
C GLY A 31 2.16 -9.39 2.69
N LEU A 32 1.42 -10.20 1.93
CA LEU A 32 0.72 -9.75 0.73
C LEU A 32 -0.45 -8.81 1.08
N ALA A 33 -1.20 -9.14 2.13
CA ALA A 33 -2.30 -8.31 2.62
C ALA A 33 -1.81 -6.93 3.09
N VAL A 34 -0.68 -6.89 3.82
CA VAL A 34 -0.04 -5.65 4.26
C VAL A 34 0.41 -4.81 3.07
N ARG A 35 1.13 -5.41 2.11
CA ARG A 35 1.57 -4.70 0.89
C ARG A 35 0.40 -4.19 0.06
N ALA A 36 -0.68 -4.97 -0.05
CA ALA A 36 -1.88 -4.54 -0.77
C ALA A 36 -2.54 -3.31 -0.12
N ARG A 37 -2.61 -3.26 1.22
CA ARG A 37 -3.11 -2.10 1.96
C ARG A 37 -2.24 -0.86 1.75
N ILE A 38 -0.91 -1.03 1.76
CA ILE A 38 0.04 0.06 1.49
C ILE A 38 -0.23 0.65 0.09
N VAL A 39 -0.31 -0.21 -0.92
CA VAL A 39 -0.51 0.21 -2.33
C VAL A 39 -1.86 0.90 -2.53
N LEU A 40 -2.92 0.43 -1.88
CA LEU A 40 -4.23 1.07 -1.90
C LEU A 40 -4.19 2.46 -1.28
N ALA A 41 -3.57 2.62 -0.10
CA ALA A 41 -3.43 3.92 0.54
C ALA A 41 -2.56 4.90 -0.27
N CYS A 42 -1.48 4.43 -0.90
CA CYS A 42 -0.67 5.26 -1.81
C CYS A 42 -1.47 5.70 -3.06
N ALA A 43 -2.41 4.90 -3.54
CA ALA A 43 -3.26 5.25 -4.69
C ALA A 43 -4.32 6.30 -4.36
N GLU A 44 -4.61 6.55 -3.08
CA GLU A 44 -5.44 7.66 -2.61
C GLU A 44 -4.67 8.99 -2.56
N GLY A 45 -3.36 8.97 -2.83
CA GLY A 45 -2.50 10.15 -2.83
C GLY A 45 -1.74 10.38 -1.52
N ALA A 46 -1.83 9.45 -0.57
CA ALA A 46 -1.09 9.52 0.68
C ALA A 46 0.42 9.27 0.45
N SER A 47 1.26 10.02 1.16
CA SER A 47 2.70 9.83 1.19
C SER A 47 3.10 8.57 1.97
N ASN A 48 4.29 8.00 1.69
CA ASN A 48 4.81 6.84 2.42
C ASN A 48 4.84 7.04 3.95
N THR A 49 5.00 8.29 4.40
CA THR A 49 4.97 8.66 5.82
C THR A 49 3.55 8.60 6.40
N GLU A 50 2.55 9.11 5.68
CA GLU A 50 1.14 9.06 6.09
C GLU A 50 0.62 7.62 6.09
N VAL A 51 0.95 6.86 5.03
CA VAL A 51 0.58 5.44 4.93
C VAL A 51 1.20 4.62 6.05
N ALA A 52 2.48 4.87 6.39
CA ALA A 52 3.13 4.22 7.52
C ALA A 52 2.44 4.52 8.86
N GLN A 53 2.04 5.78 9.09
CA GLN A 53 1.31 6.17 10.29
C GLN A 53 -0.09 5.54 10.34
N GLN A 54 -0.84 5.57 9.24
CA GLN A 54 -2.20 5.05 9.14
C GLN A 54 -2.24 3.53 9.36
N LEU A 55 -1.28 2.79 8.79
CA LEU A 55 -1.18 1.34 8.93
C LEU A 55 -0.38 0.89 10.17
N ARG A 56 0.16 1.84 10.95
CA ARG A 56 1.07 1.59 12.09
C ARG A 56 2.26 0.70 11.71
N LEU A 57 2.82 0.94 10.54
CA LEU A 57 3.98 0.22 10.02
C LEU A 57 5.22 1.12 10.07
N SER A 58 6.40 0.50 10.00
CA SER A 58 7.62 1.27 9.83
C SER A 58 7.69 1.82 8.40
N ARG A 59 8.30 3.00 8.24
CA ARG A 59 8.54 3.60 6.92
C ARG A 59 9.38 2.68 6.02
N THR A 60 10.28 1.89 6.61
CA THR A 60 11.07 0.87 5.92
C THR A 60 10.18 -0.19 5.30
N THR A 61 9.14 -0.66 6.01
CA THR A 61 8.17 -1.64 5.48
C THR A 61 7.36 -1.08 4.30
N VAL A 62 7.09 0.22 4.27
CA VAL A 62 6.38 0.90 3.17
C VAL A 62 7.30 1.14 1.95
N SER A 63 8.61 1.22 2.17
CA SER A 63 9.60 1.49 1.12
C SER A 63 10.27 0.23 0.55
N THR A 64 9.96 -0.96 1.08
CA THR A 64 10.50 -2.27 0.70
C THR A 64 9.70 -2.93 -0.41
#